data_AF-A0A1G8YVM4-F1
#
_entry.id   AF-A0A1G8YVM4-F1
#
_cell.length_a   1.000
_cell.length_b   1.000
_cell.length_c   1.000
_cell.angle_alpha   90.00
_cell.angle_beta   90.00
_cell.angle_gamma   90.00
#
_symmetry.space_group_name_H-M   'P 1'
#
loop_
_entity.id
_entity.type
_entity.pdbx_description
1 polymer ?
#
loop_
_entity_poly.entity_id
_entity_poly.type
_entity_poly.pdbx_seq_one_letter_code
_entity_poly.pdbx_strand_id
1 'polypeptide(L)'
;MKQQVKIFTKAECPDSQSLKDFLSKDQVPYLEVDITESEEKKKQLQSATGTNIVPAIVIEQKNILGQKKNMIYNGFAVNKEKINRTLKH
;
A
#
# COMPACT_ATOMS: atom_id res chain seq x y z
N MET A 1 9.10 5.11 15.70
CA MET A 1 9.27 3.98 14.74
C MET A 1 9.28 4.55 13.34
N LYS A 2 10.01 3.96 12.39
CA LYS A 2 10.02 4.45 11.00
C LYS A 2 9.05 3.60 10.18
N GLN A 3 8.19 4.26 9.41
CA GLN A 3 7.20 3.60 8.55
C GLN A 3 7.45 3.96 7.09
N GLN A 4 7.25 3.00 6.20
CA GLN A 4 7.27 3.21 4.75
C GLN A 4 6.02 2.60 4.15
N VAL A 5 5.27 3.40 3.40
CA VAL A 5 4.05 2.97 2.71
C VAL A 5 4.38 2.83 1.24
N LYS A 6 4.09 1.65 0.68
CA LYS A 6 4.11 1.40 -0.76
C LYS A 6 2.72 0.96 -1.19
N ILE A 7 2.21 1.55 -2.26
CA ILE A 7 0.92 1.20 -2.83
C ILE A 7 1.10 0.71 -4.27
N PHE A 8 0.39 -0.35 -4.61
CA PHE A 8 0.26 -0.83 -5.98
C PHE A 8 -1.13 -0.47 -6.46
N THR A 9 -1.21 0.26 -7.58
CA THR A 9 -2.44 0.85 -8.08
C THR A 9 -2.65 0.50 -9.54
N LYS A 10 -3.89 0.69 -9.99
CA LYS A 10 -4.25 0.73 -11.41
C LYS A 10 -4.99 2.03 -11.68
N ALA A 11 -4.61 2.77 -12.71
CA ALA A 11 -5.22 4.07 -13.05
C ALA A 11 -6.76 4.00 -13.18
N GLU A 12 -7.28 2.95 -13.82
CA GLU A 12 -8.72 2.74 -14.04
C GLU A 12 -9.46 2.10 -12.84
N CYS A 13 -8.91 2.18 -11.63
CA CYS A 13 -9.51 1.56 -10.44
C CYS A 13 -10.01 2.61 -9.44
N PRO A 14 -11.33 2.74 -9.23
CA PRO A 14 -11.89 3.70 -8.27
C PRO A 14 -11.41 3.51 -6.83
N ASP A 15 -11.18 2.27 -6.41
CA ASP A 15 -10.67 1.95 -5.07
C ASP A 15 -9.20 2.39 -4.91
N SER A 16 -8.40 2.31 -6.00
CA SER A 16 -7.03 2.84 -6.01
C SER A 16 -7.01 4.37 -5.90
N GLN A 17 -7.94 5.07 -6.57
CA GLN A 17 -8.05 6.52 -6.44
C GLN A 17 -8.49 6.92 -5.04
N SER A 18 -9.48 6.22 -4.48
CA SER A 18 -9.96 6.47 -3.11
C SER A 18 -8.86 6.30 -2.06
N LEU A 19 -7.97 5.32 -2.25
CA LEU A 19 -6.78 5.14 -1.39
C LEU A 19 -5.83 6.34 -1.50
N LYS A 20 -5.53 6.81 -2.72
CA LYS A 20 -4.63 7.95 -2.93
C LYS A 20 -5.17 9.23 -2.30
N ASP A 21 -6.46 9.49 -2.44
CA ASP A 21 -7.11 10.63 -1.83
C ASP A 21 -7.07 10.54 -0.30
N PHE A 22 -7.30 9.35 0.26
CA PHE A 22 -7.22 9.10 1.70
C PHE A 22 -5.80 9.36 2.24
N LEU A 23 -4.77 8.81 1.60
CA LEU A 23 -3.38 9.01 2.03
C LEU A 23 -2.95 10.48 1.88
N SER A 24 -3.36 11.13 0.79
CA SER A 24 -3.03 12.54 0.52
C SER A 24 -3.69 13.49 1.52
N LYS A 25 -4.96 13.24 1.87
CA LYS A 25 -5.71 14.03 2.86
C LYS A 25 -5.02 14.03 4.24
N ASP A 26 -4.49 12.88 4.63
CA ASP A 26 -3.81 12.70 5.91
C ASP A 26 -2.29 12.94 5.80
N GLN A 27 -1.81 13.46 4.64
CA GLN A 27 -0.40 13.75 4.34
C GLN A 27 0.55 12.57 4.58
N VAL A 28 0.06 11.35 4.37
CA VAL A 28 0.85 10.13 4.53
C VAL A 28 1.76 9.98 3.31
N PRO A 29 3.09 10.03 3.45
CA PRO A 29 3.99 9.82 2.32
C PRO A 29 3.95 8.35 1.86
N TYR A 30 3.82 8.13 0.56
CA TYR A 30 3.81 6.79 -0.04
C TYR A 30 4.60 6.72 -1.34
N LEU A 31 5.03 5.51 -1.69
CA LEU A 31 5.57 5.16 -3.00
C LEU A 31 4.47 4.47 -3.82
N GLU A 32 4.08 5.07 -4.94
CA GLU A 32 3.12 4.46 -5.87
C GLU A 32 3.84 3.62 -6.93
N VAL A 33 3.27 2.44 -7.19
CA VAL A 33 3.63 1.57 -8.30
C VAL A 33 2.38 1.32 -9.11
N ASP A 34 2.19 2.07 -10.21
CA ASP A 34 1.13 1.79 -11.17
C ASP A 34 1.46 0.54 -11.96
N ILE A 35 0.69 -0.54 -11.77
CA ILE A 35 0.95 -1.83 -12.40
C ILE A 35 0.60 -1.85 -13.90
N THR A 36 -0.04 -0.79 -14.43
CA THR A 36 -0.38 -0.69 -15.85
C THR A 36 0.79 -0.23 -16.72
N GLU A 37 1.82 0.37 -16.12
CA GLU A 37 2.96 0.88 -16.89
C GLU A 37 3.83 -0.25 -17.48
N SER A 38 3.92 -1.41 -16.80
CA SER A 38 4.66 -2.56 -17.32
C SER A 38 4.31 -3.88 -16.64
N GLU A 39 4.53 -4.99 -17.35
CA GLU A 39 4.39 -6.34 -16.79
C GLU A 39 5.38 -6.59 -15.63
N GLU A 40 6.51 -5.90 -15.59
CA GLU A 40 7.46 -5.97 -14.48
C GLU A 40 6.83 -5.43 -13.19
N LYS A 41 6.13 -4.29 -13.23
CA LYS A 41 5.46 -3.74 -12.06
C LYS A 41 4.34 -4.64 -11.55
N LYS A 42 3.64 -5.33 -12.45
CA LYS A 42 2.66 -6.35 -12.09
C LYS A 42 3.32 -7.55 -11.39
N LYS A 43 4.49 -8.00 -11.87
CA LYS A 43 5.28 -9.02 -11.16
C LYS A 43 5.73 -8.54 -9.78
N GLN A 44 6.12 -7.27 -9.64
CA GLN A 44 6.48 -6.70 -8.33
C GLN A 44 5.31 -6.75 -7.34
N LEU A 45 4.08 -6.47 -7.79
CA LEU A 45 2.86 -6.63 -6.97
C LEU A 45 2.73 -8.08 -6.47
N GLN A 46 2.83 -9.06 -7.37
CA GLN A 46 2.70 -10.47 -7.01
C GLN A 46 3.80 -10.92 -6.05
N SER A 47 5.05 -10.52 -6.29
CA SER A 47 6.17 -10.83 -5.40
C SER A 47 6.03 -10.18 -4.02
N ALA A 48 5.47 -8.97 -3.94
CA ALA A 48 5.32 -8.26 -2.68
C ALA A 48 4.12 -8.73 -1.85
N THR A 49 3.03 -9.15 -2.51
CA THR A 49 1.73 -9.37 -1.85
C THR A 49 1.20 -10.80 -1.95
N GLY A 50 1.78 -11.62 -2.83
CA GLY A 50 1.27 -12.95 -3.17
C GLY A 50 0.01 -12.94 -4.05
N THR A 51 -0.50 -11.77 -4.44
CA THR A 51 -1.75 -11.64 -5.21
C THR A 51 -1.61 -10.64 -6.35
N ASN A 52 -2.59 -10.60 -7.25
CA ASN A 52 -2.71 -9.58 -8.30
C ASN A 52 -3.83 -8.57 -8.01
N ILE A 53 -4.25 -8.46 -6.74
CA ILE A 53 -5.38 -7.61 -6.34
C ILE A 53 -4.88 -6.17 -6.16
N VAL A 54 -5.63 -5.20 -6.68
CA VAL A 54 -5.37 -3.77 -6.51
C VAL A 54 -6.58 -3.05 -5.92
N PRO A 55 -6.39 -1.95 -5.16
CA PRO A 55 -5.09 -1.49 -4.69
C PRO A 55 -4.50 -2.46 -3.66
N ALA A 56 -3.17 -2.62 -3.66
CA ALA A 56 -2.48 -3.31 -2.59
C ALA A 56 -1.61 -2.32 -1.81
N ILE A 57 -1.64 -2.44 -0.49
CA ILE A 57 -0.98 -1.52 0.44
C ILE A 57 0.01 -2.33 1.25
N VAL A 58 1.29 -1.96 1.17
CA VAL A 58 2.38 -2.56 1.94
C VAL A 58 2.92 -1.51 2.89
N ILE A 59 2.75 -1.74 4.19
CA ILE A 59 3.26 -0.88 5.25
C ILE A 59 4.42 -1.62 5.92
N GLU A 60 5.65 -1.15 5.71
CA GLU A 60 6.83 -1.62 6.42
C GLU A 60 7.00 -0.78 7.70
N GLN A 61 7.03 -1.45 8.86
CA GLN A 61 7.35 -0.83 10.14
C GLN A 61 8.71 -1.33 10.62
N LYS A 62 9.60 -0.41 11.00
CA LYS A 62 10.89 -0.72 11.62
C LYS A 62 10.87 -0.31 13.10
N ASN A 63 11.08 -1.29 13.98
CA ASN A 63 11.18 -1.05 15.42
C ASN A 63 12.56 -0.49 15.82
N ILE A 64 12.73 -0.11 17.08
CA ILE A 64 13.97 0.47 17.61
C ILE A 64 15.17 -0.51 17.55
N LEU A 65 14.90 -1.82 17.56
CA LEU A 65 15.89 -2.88 17.40
C LEU A 65 16.24 -3.15 15.93
N GLY A 66 15.62 -2.41 15.01
CA GLY A 66 15.83 -2.51 13.58
C GLY A 66 15.11 -3.67 12.88
N GLN A 67 14.29 -4.43 13.60
CA GLN A 67 13.46 -5.49 13.02
C GLN A 67 12.35 -4.86 12.17
N LYS A 68 12.14 -5.45 10.99
CA LYS A 68 11.14 -5.02 10.02
C LYS A 68 9.94 -5.94 10.06
N LYS A 69 8.75 -5.35 9.97
CA LYS A 69 7.49 -6.07 9.80
C LYS A 69 6.70 -5.46 8.64
N ASN A 70 6.25 -6.30 7.71
CA ASN A 70 5.40 -5.88 6.61
C ASN A 70 3.95 -6.21 6.93
N MET A 71 3.07 -5.23 6.74
CA MET A 71 1.63 -5.37 6.85
C MET A 71 1.04 -5.14 5.46
N ILE A 72 0.37 -6.17 4.92
CA ILE A 72 -0.13 -6.18 3.55
C ILE A 72 -1.66 -6.17 3.59
N TYR A 73 -2.27 -5.26 2.83
CA TYR A 73 -3.71 -5.15 2.66
C TYR A 73 -4.05 -5.12 1.18
N ASN A 74 -4.94 -6.01 0.74
CA ASN A 74 -5.43 -6.07 -0.63
C ASN A 74 -6.88 -5.55 -0.67
N GLY A 75 -7.14 -4.50 -1.44
CA GLY A 75 -8.39 -3.74 -1.46
C GLY A 75 -8.46 -2.70 -0.33
N PHE A 76 -8.73 -1.45 -0.69
CA PHE A 76 -8.79 -0.34 0.26
C PHE A 76 -10.12 -0.28 0.99
N ALA A 77 -11.25 -0.29 0.26
CA ALA A 77 -12.58 -0.13 0.85
C ALA A 77 -12.85 -1.09 2.04
N VAL A 78 -12.51 -2.37 1.89
CA VAL A 78 -12.74 -3.41 2.91
C VAL A 78 -11.71 -3.39 4.06
N ASN A 79 -10.56 -2.72 3.87
CA ASN A 79 -9.49 -2.66 4.86
C ASN A 79 -9.27 -1.26 5.45
N LYS A 80 -10.06 -0.25 5.03
CA LYS A 80 -9.87 1.16 5.37
C LYS A 80 -9.62 1.41 6.86
N GLU A 81 -10.42 0.82 7.74
CA GLU A 81 -10.26 0.99 9.18
C GLU A 81 -8.96 0.39 9.71
N LYS A 82 -8.58 -0.79 9.22
CA LYS A 82 -7.33 -1.48 9.63
C LYS A 82 -6.13 -0.67 9.16
N ILE A 83 -6.13 -0.22 7.91
CA ILE A 83 -5.09 0.62 7.33
C ILE A 83 -4.93 1.91 8.15
N ASN A 84 -6.02 2.60 8.44
CA ASN A 84 -6.00 3.84 9.23
C ASN A 84 -5.41 3.61 10.63
N ARG A 85 -5.78 2.51 11.30
CA ARG A 85 -5.18 2.15 12.59
C ARG A 85 -3.68 1.90 12.46
N THR A 86 -3.25 1.14 11.45
CA THR A 86 -1.84 0.84 11.22
C THR A 86 -1.00 2.08 10.92
N LEU A 87 -1.54 3.07 10.21
CA LEU A 87 -0.82 4.30 9.87
C LEU A 87 -0.67 5.25 11.07
N LYS A 88 -1.50 5.10 12.12
CA LYS A 88 -1.47 5.94 13.32
C LYS A 88 -0.59 5.39 14.45
N HIS A 89 0.01 4.21 14.28
CA HIS A 89 0.80 3.48 15.28
C HIS A 89 2.19 3.11 14.74
#